data_AF-A0A847F749-F1
#
_entry.id   AF-A0A847F749-F1
#
_cell.length_a   1.000
_cell.length_b   1.000
_cell.length_c   1.000
_cell.angle_alpha   90.00
_cell.angle_beta   90.00
_cell.angle_gamma   90.00
#
_symmetry.space_group_name_H-M   'P 1'
#
loop_
_entity.id
_entity.type
_entity.pdbx_description
1 polymer ?
#
loop_
_entity_poly.entity_id
_entity_poly.type
_entity_poly.pdbx_seq_one_letter_code
_entity_poly.pdbx_strand_id
1 'polypeptide(L)'
;MRISNSFSAGEVQVLEFILKTLLRGGTPTMAVRNKDFPSLYRKVMTMKQRLADKAEKREREAVKESSVGTIRAPELEADIKENIG
;
A
#
# COMPACT_ATOMS: atom_id res chain seq x y z
N MET A 1 11.21 -9.69 -26.67
CA MET A 1 10.66 -9.91 -25.32
C MET A 1 11.21 -8.80 -24.41
N ARG A 2 10.38 -7.84 -24.00
CA ARG A 2 10.81 -6.72 -23.15
C ARG A 2 10.76 -7.20 -21.70
N ILE A 3 11.91 -7.43 -21.09
CA ILE A 3 12.00 -7.69 -19.65
C ILE A 3 11.61 -6.37 -18.98
N SER A 4 10.35 -6.27 -18.51
CA SER A 4 9.92 -5.15 -17.67
C SER A 4 10.81 -5.14 -16.42
N ASN A 5 11.53 -4.05 -16.18
CA ASN A 5 12.36 -3.86 -14.98
C ASN A 5 11.52 -3.59 -13.72
N SER A 6 10.26 -3.99 -13.70
CA SER A 6 9.32 -3.65 -12.64
C SER A 6 8.27 -4.75 -12.51
N PHE A 7 8.08 -5.21 -11.27
CA PHE A 7 6.97 -6.10 -10.90
C PHE A 7 5.65 -5.32 -10.93
N SER A 8 4.62 -5.97 -11.45
CA SER A 8 3.22 -5.57 -11.35
C SER A 8 2.71 -5.66 -9.90
N ALA A 9 1.55 -5.05 -9.63
CA ALA A 9 0.95 -5.09 -8.30
C ALA A 9 0.62 -6.52 -7.83
N GLY A 10 0.13 -7.38 -8.74
CA GLY A 10 -0.14 -8.79 -8.45
C GLY A 10 1.13 -9.57 -8.13
N GLU A 11 2.21 -9.36 -8.90
CA GLU A 11 3.51 -10.00 -8.62
C GLU A 11 4.06 -9.58 -7.25
N VAL A 12 3.93 -8.30 -6.87
CA VAL A 12 4.33 -7.82 -5.54
C VAL A 12 3.51 -8.48 -4.43
N GLN A 13 2.20 -8.66 -4.60
CA GLN A 13 1.34 -9.35 -3.64
C GLN A 13 1.73 -10.83 -3.47
N VAL A 14 2.00 -11.53 -4.57
CA VAL A 14 2.45 -12.93 -4.53
C VAL A 14 3.80 -13.05 -3.81
N LEU A 15 4.75 -12.17 -4.12
CA LEU A 15 6.05 -12.11 -3.43
C LEU A 15 5.87 -11.83 -1.93
N GLU A 16 5.00 -10.89 -1.57
CA GLU A 16 4.70 -10.58 -0.16
C GLU A 16 4.18 -11.81 0.59
N PHE A 17 3.22 -12.53 0.00
CA PHE A 17 2.62 -13.72 0.58
C PHE A 17 3.65 -14.83 0.80
N ILE A 18 4.48 -15.11 -0.20
CA ILE A 18 5.54 -16.13 -0.10
C ILE A 18 6.52 -15.75 1.02
N LEU A 19 7.02 -14.52 1.02
CA LEU A 19 8.03 -14.08 1.99
C LEU A 19 7.47 -14.06 3.43
N LYS A 20 6.22 -13.63 3.63
CA LYS A 20 5.55 -13.71 4.94
C LYS A 20 5.32 -15.14 5.41
N THR A 21 4.96 -16.04 4.50
CA THR A 21 4.75 -17.46 4.82
C THR A 21 6.05 -18.13 5.27
N LEU A 22 7.17 -17.77 4.62
CA LEU A 22 8.51 -18.21 5.02
C LEU A 22 8.92 -17.67 6.40
N LEU A 23 8.44 -16.49 6.80
CA LEU A 23 8.65 -15.94 8.15
C LEU A 23 7.74 -16.57 9.22
N ARG A 24 6.53 -17.04 8.85
CA ARG A 24 5.53 -17.63 9.77
C ARG A 24 5.81 -19.10 10.16
N GLY A 25 6.81 -19.74 9.58
CA GLY A 25 7.16 -21.13 9.90
C GLY A 25 7.08 -22.12 8.74
N GLY A 26 6.94 -21.67 7.49
CA GLY A 26 7.37 -22.49 6.36
C GLY A 26 8.87 -22.78 6.50
N THR A 27 9.32 -24.02 6.28
CA THR A 27 10.66 -24.53 6.69
C THR A 27 11.75 -23.43 6.72
N PRO A 28 12.01 -22.83 7.90
CA PRO A 28 12.82 -21.60 8.04
C PRO A 28 14.29 -21.77 7.64
N THR A 29 14.72 -23.03 7.53
CA THR A 29 16.08 -23.43 7.21
C THR A 29 16.54 -23.01 5.82
N MET A 30 15.66 -22.69 4.87
CA MET A 30 16.07 -22.19 3.55
C MET A 30 15.99 -20.66 3.41
N ALA A 31 15.00 -20.02 4.03
CA ALA A 31 14.74 -18.59 3.82
C ALA A 31 15.69 -17.69 4.62
N VAL A 32 15.94 -18.01 5.88
CA VAL A 32 16.74 -17.15 6.78
C VAL A 32 18.25 -17.38 6.63
N ARG A 33 18.66 -18.50 6.02
CA ARG A 33 20.09 -18.78 5.71
C ARG A 33 20.60 -18.01 4.50
N ASN A 34 19.72 -17.52 3.63
CA ASN A 34 20.14 -16.70 2.51
C ASN A 34 20.32 -15.25 2.99
N LYS A 35 21.56 -14.76 2.95
CA LYS A 35 21.95 -13.40 3.34
C LYS A 35 21.15 -12.30 2.63
N ASP A 36 20.61 -12.58 1.45
CA ASP A 36 19.87 -11.62 0.64
C ASP A 36 18.38 -11.55 1.01
N PHE A 37 17.87 -12.52 1.78
CA PHE A 37 16.46 -12.60 2.15
C PHE A 37 15.94 -11.34 2.88
N PRO A 38 16.65 -10.78 3.90
CA PRO A 38 16.20 -9.55 4.55
C PRO A 38 16.13 -8.36 3.60
N SER A 39 17.08 -8.29 2.65
CA SER A 39 17.11 -7.23 1.62
C SER A 39 15.93 -7.36 0.66
N LEU A 40 15.65 -8.58 0.19
CA LEU A 40 14.52 -8.88 -0.68
C LEU A 40 13.18 -8.54 -0.01
N TYR A 41 12.99 -8.95 1.25
CA TYR A 41 11.78 -8.64 2.02
C TYR A 41 11.53 -7.14 2.13
N ARG A 42 12.55 -6.37 2.54
CA ARG A 42 12.45 -4.90 2.61
C ARG A 42 12.13 -4.29 1.24
N LYS A 43 12.74 -4.81 0.17
CA LYS A 43 12.48 -4.32 -1.19
C LYS A 43 11.02 -4.52 -1.59
N VAL A 44 10.46 -5.70 -1.35
CA VAL A 44 9.05 -6.02 -1.64
C VAL A 44 8.10 -5.14 -0.82
N MET A 45 8.40 -4.92 0.47
CA MET A 45 7.60 -4.01 1.31
C MET A 45 7.64 -2.56 0.82
N THR A 46 8.81 -2.06 0.42
CA THR A 46 8.92 -0.72 -0.19
C THR A 46 8.15 -0.63 -1.51
N MET A 47 8.18 -1.69 -2.34
CA MET A 47 7.41 -1.73 -3.57
C MET A 47 5.91 -1.71 -3.30
N LYS A 48 5.44 -2.43 -2.28
CA LYS A 48 4.05 -2.40 -1.83
C LYS A 48 3.63 -1.01 -1.39
N GLN A 49 4.43 -0.33 -0.57
CA GLN A 49 4.13 1.03 -0.12
C GLN A 49 3.99 1.98 -1.31
N ARG A 50 4.96 1.96 -2.23
CA ARG A 50 4.91 2.79 -3.45
C ARG A 50 3.69 2.52 -4.32
N LEU A 51 3.19 1.29 -4.34
CA LEU A 51 1.96 0.95 -5.06
C LEU A 51 0.73 1.52 -4.37
N ALA A 52 0.68 1.47 -3.03
CA ALA A 52 -0.38 2.09 -2.23
C ALA A 52 -0.40 3.62 -2.42
N ASP A 53 0.76 4.28 -2.30
CA ASP A 53 0.89 5.72 -2.48
C ASP A 53 0.45 6.15 -3.90
N LYS A 54 0.78 5.34 -4.92
CA LYS A 54 0.34 5.58 -6.30
C LYS A 54 -1.17 5.40 -6.47
N ALA A 55 -1.77 4.44 -5.79
CA ALA A 55 -3.22 4.23 -5.83
C ALA A 55 -3.95 5.40 -5.15
N GLU A 56 -3.49 5.82 -3.97
CA GLU A 56 -4.04 6.97 -3.24
C GLU A 56 -3.92 8.27 -4.04
N LYS A 57 -2.75 8.50 -4.68
CA LYS A 57 -2.56 9.67 -5.55
C LYS A 57 -3.56 9.68 -6.72
N ARG A 58 -3.78 8.53 -7.38
CA ARG A 58 -4.76 8.41 -8.46
C ARG A 58 -6.18 8.65 -7.99
N GLU A 59 -6.54 8.18 -6.80
CA GLU A 59 -7.85 8.43 -6.19
C GLU A 59 -8.06 9.92 -5.91
N ARG A 60 -7.07 10.58 -5.30
CA ARG A 60 -7.11 12.05 -5.05
C ARG A 60 -7.20 12.86 -6.35
N GLU A 61 -6.54 12.42 -7.42
CA GLU A 61 -6.63 13.06 -8.74
C GLU A 61 -8.00 12.82 -9.40
N ALA A 62 -8.54 11.60 -9.33
CA ALA A 62 -9.87 11.28 -9.84
C ALA A 62 -10.99 12.06 -9.12
N VAL A 63 -10.86 12.30 -7.80
CA VAL A 63 -11.78 13.14 -7.03
C VAL A 63 -11.74 14.61 -7.49
N LYS A 64 -10.58 15.10 -7.92
CA LYS A 64 -10.43 16.48 -8.44
C LYS A 64 -10.99 16.65 -9.85
N GLU A 65 -11.02 15.60 -10.66
CA GLU A 65 -11.47 15.62 -12.06
C GLU A 65 -12.94 15.16 -12.25
N SER A 66 -13.71 15.01 -11.17
CA SER A 66 -15.13 14.61 -11.26
C SER A 66 -15.94 15.60 -12.13
N SER A 67 -16.29 15.18 -13.35
CA SER A 67 -17.14 15.91 -14.31
C SER A 67 -18.62 15.96 -13.93
N VAL A 68 -19.00 15.40 -12.79
CA VAL A 68 -20.32 15.55 -12.19
C VAL A 68 -20.10 16.10 -10.79
N GLY A 69 -20.42 17.37 -10.59
CA GLY A 69 -20.22 18.06 -9.31
C GLY A 69 -20.92 17.29 -8.18
N THR A 70 -20.15 16.72 -7.27
CA THR A 70 -20.70 16.07 -6.07
C THR A 70 -20.54 17.02 -4.90
N ILE A 71 -21.67 17.41 -4.31
CA ILE A 71 -21.77 18.32 -3.17
C ILE A 71 -21.18 17.60 -1.95
N ARG A 72 -20.16 18.22 -1.33
CA ARG A 72 -19.56 17.76 -0.07
C ARG A 72 -20.65 17.71 1.01
N ALA A 73 -20.89 16.54 1.61
CA ALA A 73 -21.61 16.47 2.88
C ALA A 73 -20.73 17.14 3.95
N PRO A 74 -21.25 18.08 4.76
CA PRO A 74 -20.45 18.70 5.80
C PRO A 74 -20.01 17.64 6.82
N GLU A 75 -18.71 17.58 7.09
CA GLU A 75 -18.18 16.90 8.26
C GLU A 75 -18.74 17.63 9.47
N LEU A 76 -19.61 16.94 10.22
CA LEU A 76 -20.19 17.44 11.46
C LEU A 76 -19.10 17.41 12.54
N GLU A 77 -18.16 18.36 12.50
CA GLU A 77 -17.26 18.59 13.63
C GLU A 77 -18.02 19.39 14.69
N ALA A 78 -18.05 18.78 15.87
CA ALA A 78 -18.76 19.22 17.05
C ALA A 78 -18.11 20.47 17.64
N ASP A 79 -18.87 21.57 17.70
CA ASP A 79 -18.62 22.67 18.65
C ASP A 79 -19.95 23.14 19.25
N ILE A 80 -20.56 22.28 20.07
CA ILE A 80 -21.42 22.74 21.17
C ILE A 80 -20.48 23.09 22.32
N LYS A 81 -19.98 24.33 22.35
CA LYS A 81 -19.46 24.99 23.56
C LYS A 81 -19.11 26.45 23.25
N GLU A 82 -20.13 27.28 23.18
CA GLU A 82 -20.04 28.58 23.82
C GLU A 82 -21.39 28.89 24.48
N ASN A 83 -21.37 28.71 25.79
CA ASN A 83 -22.45 29.01 26.70
C ASN A 83 -22.81 30.49 26.59
N ILE A 84 -24.11 30.71 26.47
CA ILE A 84 -24.76 31.93 26.94
C ILE A 84 -24.35 32.14 28.40
N GLY A 85 -23.76 33.29 28.69
CA GLY A 85 -23.42 33.79 30.02
C GLY A 85 -23.07 35.26 29.94
#